data_AF-A0A6C0JZY5-F1
#
_entry.id   AF-A0A6C0JZY5-F1
#
_cell.length_a   1.000
_cell.length_b   1.000
_cell.length_c   1.000
_cell.angle_alpha   90.00
_cell.angle_beta   90.00
_cell.angle_gamma   90.00
#
_symmetry.space_group_name_H-M   'P 1'
#
loop_
_entity.id
_entity.type
_entity.pdbx_description
1 polymer ?
#
loop_
_entity_poly.entity_id
_entity_poly.type
_entity_poly.pdbx_seq_one_letter_code
_entity_poly.pdbx_strand_id
1 'polypeptide(L)'
;ELKYKFSNYFSKCVRGYHLLNSEPIKESVWESINTQVLTHAGCSVYSQANGSHSSGSDISCGIGNLSNKSVKYDSIANNHFNISSYRLTSVCSASNPGNIDEIIAEINKRKNFEYYSIIARDEFKEKISYDWFIIPVDYSAINPLSYNWTPMLGKRGKHKDVQIGWKTDIIDGSSMSITFSMSSQLWISLFITDAMKQYFIVANNQVKDKCIMDYVQLSDSYPGDL
;
A
#
# COMPACT_ATOMS: atom_id res chain seq x y z
N GLU A 1 14.57 19.58 4.38
CA GLU A 1 15.23 19.42 3.06
C GLU A 1 14.83 18.12 2.35
N LEU A 2 14.96 16.96 2.99
CA LEU A 2 14.68 15.65 2.36
C LEU A 2 13.24 15.50 1.84
N LYS A 3 12.22 15.91 2.62
CA LYS A 3 10.79 15.89 2.19
C LYS A 3 10.55 16.69 0.89
N TYR A 4 11.24 17.83 0.74
CA TYR A 4 11.15 18.63 -0.49
C TYR A 4 11.77 17.90 -1.69
N LYS A 5 12.94 17.25 -1.50
CA LYS A 5 13.56 16.43 -2.55
C LYS A 5 12.67 15.26 -2.94
N PHE A 6 12.08 14.55 -1.96
CA PHE A 6 11.09 13.50 -2.23
C PHE A 6 9.93 14.00 -3.07
N SER A 7 9.32 15.12 -2.70
CA SER A 7 8.22 15.69 -3.48
C SER A 7 8.62 16.06 -4.92
N ASN A 8 9.79 16.66 -5.11
CA ASN A 8 10.28 17.03 -6.43
C ASN A 8 10.50 15.80 -7.33
N TYR A 9 11.22 14.79 -6.83
CA TYR A 9 11.52 13.59 -7.62
C TYR A 9 10.29 12.70 -7.80
N PHE A 10 9.39 12.63 -6.82
CA PHE A 10 8.09 11.98 -6.96
C PHE A 10 7.33 12.55 -8.16
N SER A 11 7.19 13.87 -8.23
CA SER A 11 6.49 14.52 -9.33
C SER A 11 7.15 14.26 -10.68
N LYS A 12 8.48 14.21 -10.74
CA LYS A 12 9.23 13.88 -11.97
C LYS A 12 9.01 12.43 -12.40
N CYS A 13 9.15 11.47 -11.48
CA CYS A 13 8.99 10.05 -11.80
C CYS A 13 7.55 9.72 -12.19
N VAL A 14 6.54 10.23 -11.47
CA VAL A 14 5.13 10.04 -11.82
C VAL A 14 4.83 10.63 -13.21
N ARG A 15 5.29 11.86 -13.49
CA ARG A 15 5.14 12.45 -14.83
C ARG A 15 5.83 11.63 -15.90
N GLY A 16 7.07 11.19 -15.65
CA GLY A 16 7.85 10.38 -16.58
C GLY A 16 7.17 9.07 -16.93
N TYR A 17 6.63 8.35 -15.92
CA TYR A 17 5.85 7.14 -16.14
C TYR A 17 4.64 7.38 -17.04
N HIS A 18 3.90 8.47 -16.78
CA HIS A 18 2.70 8.83 -17.55
C HIS A 18 2.98 9.49 -18.91
N LEU A 19 4.24 9.74 -19.28
CA LEU A 19 4.57 10.04 -20.68
C LEU A 19 4.31 8.81 -21.57
N LEU A 20 4.54 7.61 -21.02
CA LEU A 20 4.52 6.34 -21.73
C LEU A 20 3.27 5.51 -21.43
N ASN A 21 2.70 5.63 -20.24
CA ASN A 21 1.64 4.75 -19.76
C ASN A 21 0.40 5.54 -19.33
N SER A 22 -0.78 5.08 -19.75
CA SER A 22 -2.07 5.61 -19.27
C SER A 22 -2.53 4.94 -17.98
N GLU A 23 -2.07 3.72 -17.75
CA GLU A 23 -2.45 2.89 -16.62
C GLU A 23 -2.03 3.53 -15.30
N PRO A 24 -2.81 3.40 -14.23
CA PRO A 24 -2.37 3.91 -12.94
C PRO A 24 -1.17 3.13 -12.39
N ILE A 25 -0.24 3.83 -11.75
CA ILE A 25 0.89 3.23 -11.00
C ILE A 25 0.38 2.26 -9.93
N LYS A 26 0.82 0.99 -9.99
CA LYS A 26 0.44 -0.10 -9.08
C LYS A 26 1.63 -1.01 -8.76
N GLU A 27 1.56 -1.71 -7.63
CA GLU A 27 2.41 -2.88 -7.30
C GLU A 27 3.92 -2.65 -7.57
N SER A 28 4.53 -3.47 -8.44
CA SER A 28 5.97 -3.42 -8.75
C SER A 28 6.39 -2.12 -9.46
N VAL A 29 5.49 -1.46 -10.18
CA VAL A 29 5.74 -0.15 -10.79
C VAL A 29 5.94 0.89 -9.70
N TRP A 30 5.12 0.85 -8.65
CA TRP A 30 5.29 1.74 -7.51
C TRP A 30 6.63 1.50 -6.82
N GLU A 31 7.02 0.24 -6.62
CA GLU A 31 8.30 -0.09 -6.03
C GLU A 31 9.48 0.49 -6.83
N SER A 32 9.49 0.30 -8.15
CA SER A 32 10.52 0.86 -9.04
C SER A 32 10.57 2.38 -9.01
N ILE A 33 9.41 3.05 -9.06
CA ILE A 33 9.32 4.51 -8.96
C ILE A 33 9.82 4.99 -7.59
N ASN A 34 9.39 4.35 -6.49
CA ASN A 34 9.79 4.73 -5.14
C ASN A 34 11.32 4.62 -4.95
N THR A 35 11.95 3.55 -5.44
CA THR A 35 13.42 3.42 -5.44
C THR A 35 14.10 4.59 -6.16
N GLN A 36 13.62 4.98 -7.34
CA GLN A 36 14.19 6.12 -8.09
C GLN A 36 14.03 7.43 -7.32
N VAL A 37 12.84 7.67 -6.74
CA VAL A 37 12.57 8.86 -5.94
C VAL A 37 13.52 8.95 -4.74
N LEU A 38 13.67 7.85 -3.99
CA LEU A 38 14.58 7.77 -2.84
C LEU A 38 16.03 8.04 -3.27
N THR A 39 16.51 7.33 -4.29
CA THR A 39 17.88 7.44 -4.80
C THR A 39 18.21 8.86 -5.23
N HIS A 40 17.37 9.47 -6.08
CA HIS A 40 17.62 10.82 -6.57
C HIS A 40 17.45 11.90 -5.50
N ALA A 41 16.63 11.66 -4.48
CA ALA A 41 16.52 12.56 -3.34
C ALA A 41 17.74 12.49 -2.39
N GLY A 42 18.68 11.59 -2.62
CA GLY A 42 19.87 11.37 -1.80
C GLY A 42 19.65 10.43 -0.63
N CYS A 43 18.56 9.63 -0.64
CA CYS A 43 18.36 8.54 0.30
C CYS A 43 19.04 7.29 -0.25
N SER A 44 20.00 6.73 0.49
CA SER A 44 20.66 5.48 0.11
C SER A 44 19.64 4.33 0.08
N VAL A 45 19.57 3.62 -1.04
CA VAL A 45 18.80 2.37 -1.17
C VAL A 45 19.78 1.21 -1.06
N TYR A 46 19.53 0.32 -0.09
CA TYR A 46 20.38 -0.83 0.22
C TYR A 46 19.90 -2.10 -0.49
N SER A 47 18.58 -2.27 -0.63
CA SER A 47 17.99 -3.40 -1.35
C SER A 47 16.60 -3.07 -1.88
N GLN A 48 16.20 -3.83 -2.91
CA GLN A 48 14.88 -3.78 -3.54
C GLN A 48 14.42 -5.21 -3.88
N ALA A 49 13.14 -5.51 -3.65
CA ALA A 49 12.54 -6.83 -3.90
C ALA A 49 12.33 -7.14 -5.38
N ASN A 50 12.33 -6.13 -6.25
CA ASN A 50 12.10 -6.18 -7.69
C ASN A 50 10.79 -6.91 -8.06
N GLY A 51 9.71 -6.60 -7.32
CA GLY A 51 8.41 -7.24 -7.51
C GLY A 51 8.35 -8.70 -7.05
N SER A 52 9.32 -9.19 -6.28
CA SER A 52 9.21 -10.51 -5.66
C SER A 52 7.99 -10.56 -4.74
N HIS A 53 7.20 -11.64 -4.79
CA HIS A 53 6.05 -11.86 -3.91
C HIS A 53 6.43 -12.27 -2.47
N SER A 54 7.69 -12.04 -2.08
CA SER A 54 8.17 -12.36 -0.73
C SER A 54 7.46 -11.47 0.27
N SER A 55 6.90 -12.04 1.33
CA SER A 55 6.21 -11.25 2.35
C SER A 55 7.18 -10.37 3.10
N GLY A 56 6.89 -9.07 3.22
CA GLY A 56 7.63 -8.17 4.12
C GLY A 56 8.00 -6.83 3.48
N SER A 57 9.24 -6.41 3.74
CA SER A 57 9.89 -5.23 3.17
C SER A 57 10.17 -5.39 1.68
N ASP A 58 9.77 -4.39 0.90
CA ASP A 58 10.02 -4.29 -0.53
C ASP A 58 11.26 -3.44 -0.84
N ILE A 59 11.54 -2.42 -0.01
CA ILE A 59 12.72 -1.54 -0.16
C ILE A 59 13.38 -1.35 1.19
N SER A 60 14.69 -1.59 1.28
CA SER A 60 15.51 -1.17 2.42
C SER A 60 16.30 0.08 2.07
N CYS A 61 16.18 1.15 2.85
CA CYS A 61 16.83 2.42 2.56
C CYS A 61 17.19 3.21 3.83
N GLY A 62 17.86 4.36 3.67
CA GLY A 62 18.38 5.18 4.78
C GLY A 62 17.33 5.74 5.74
N ILE A 63 16.03 5.65 5.42
CA ILE A 63 14.93 6.02 6.32
C ILE A 63 14.31 4.79 7.04
N GLY A 64 14.65 3.58 6.63
CA GLY A 64 14.07 2.32 7.09
C GLY A 64 13.67 1.38 5.96
N ASN A 65 13.10 0.25 6.34
CA ASN A 65 12.51 -0.76 5.48
C ASN A 65 11.04 -0.40 5.20
N LEU A 66 10.66 -0.46 3.93
CA LEU A 66 9.37 -0.04 3.42
C LEU A 66 8.61 -1.22 2.85
N SER A 67 7.36 -1.41 3.26
CA SER A 67 6.40 -2.24 2.52
C SER A 67 5.58 -1.35 1.59
N ASN A 68 5.79 -1.51 0.30
CA ASN A 68 5.11 -0.76 -0.74
C ASN A 68 3.68 -1.26 -0.94
N LYS A 69 2.75 -0.32 -1.02
CA LYS A 69 1.34 -0.61 -1.29
C LYS A 69 0.82 0.37 -2.33
N SER A 70 -0.02 -0.14 -3.23
CA SER A 70 -0.79 0.71 -4.14
C SER A 70 -2.27 0.53 -3.86
N VAL A 71 -2.98 1.62 -3.61
CA VAL A 71 -4.39 1.60 -3.22
C VAL A 71 -5.18 2.59 -4.09
N LYS A 72 -6.49 2.38 -4.18
CA LYS A 72 -7.43 3.35 -4.76
C LYS A 72 -8.27 3.91 -3.62
N TYR A 73 -8.55 5.21 -3.65
CA TYR A 73 -9.53 5.78 -2.73
C TYR A 73 -10.91 5.19 -3.00
N ASP A 74 -11.62 4.82 -1.92
CA ASP A 74 -12.96 4.23 -1.99
C ASP A 74 -14.07 5.31 -2.01
N SER A 75 -13.71 6.55 -1.69
CA SER A 75 -14.65 7.66 -1.57
C SER A 75 -14.18 8.87 -2.39
N ILE A 76 -15.15 9.65 -2.89
CA ILE A 76 -14.89 10.93 -3.58
C ILE A 76 -14.16 11.93 -2.65
N ALA A 77 -14.32 11.78 -1.34
CA ALA A 77 -13.66 12.61 -0.34
C ALA A 77 -12.18 12.25 -0.12
N ASN A 78 -11.66 11.20 -0.78
CA ASN A 78 -10.29 10.72 -0.65
C ASN A 78 -9.85 10.60 0.82
N ASN A 79 -10.74 10.02 1.62
CA ASN A 79 -10.56 9.84 3.05
C ASN A 79 -10.63 8.38 3.46
N HIS A 80 -10.69 7.45 2.51
CA HIS A 80 -10.77 6.03 2.81
C HIS A 80 -10.09 5.19 1.73
N PHE A 81 -9.32 4.18 2.14
CA PHE A 81 -8.85 3.12 1.25
C PHE A 81 -8.57 1.83 2.03
N ASN A 82 -8.44 0.73 1.31
CA ASN A 82 -8.10 -0.57 1.88
C ASN A 82 -6.67 -0.99 1.52
N ILE A 83 -5.91 -1.45 2.53
CA ILE A 83 -4.57 -2.01 2.38
C ILE A 83 -4.65 -3.52 2.59
N SER A 84 -4.11 -4.29 1.65
CA SER A 84 -3.88 -5.72 1.84
C SER A 84 -2.50 -5.99 2.43
N SER A 85 -2.44 -6.87 3.43
CA SER A 85 -1.21 -7.21 4.13
C SER A 85 -1.03 -8.73 4.23
N TYR A 86 -0.67 -9.24 5.41
CA TYR A 86 -0.27 -10.63 5.65
C TYR A 86 -1.33 -11.66 5.21
N ARG A 87 -0.88 -12.75 4.58
CA ARG A 87 -1.69 -13.97 4.37
C ARG A 87 -1.47 -14.93 5.54
N LEU A 88 -2.52 -15.23 6.28
CA LEU A 88 -2.43 -15.86 7.61
C LEU A 88 -2.91 -17.31 7.63
N THR A 89 -2.88 -18.00 6.47
CA THR A 89 -3.35 -19.40 6.33
C THR A 89 -2.67 -20.39 7.27
N SER A 90 -1.46 -20.08 7.76
CA SER A 90 -0.72 -20.91 8.71
C SER A 90 -1.31 -20.88 10.13
N VAL A 91 -2.08 -19.86 10.48
CA VAL A 91 -2.62 -19.65 11.84
C VAL A 91 -4.15 -19.54 11.86
N CYS A 92 -4.80 -19.24 10.73
CA CYS A 92 -6.25 -19.25 10.64
C CYS A 92 -6.78 -19.61 9.25
N SER A 93 -7.93 -20.29 9.21
CA SER A 93 -8.62 -20.74 8.02
C SER A 93 -10.08 -21.11 8.34
N ALA A 94 -10.85 -21.53 7.31
CA ALA A 94 -12.23 -21.95 7.51
C ALA A 94 -12.39 -23.23 8.34
N SER A 95 -11.40 -24.13 8.32
CA SER A 95 -11.41 -25.38 9.11
C SER A 95 -10.81 -25.20 10.50
N ASN A 96 -9.92 -24.21 10.67
CA ASN A 96 -9.34 -23.83 11.94
C ASN A 96 -9.33 -22.30 12.05
N PRO A 97 -10.32 -21.69 12.71
CA PRO A 97 -10.40 -20.23 12.83
C PRO A 97 -9.20 -19.57 13.52
N GLY A 98 -8.37 -20.34 14.24
CA GLY A 98 -7.27 -19.84 15.06
C GLY A 98 -7.75 -19.04 16.26
N ASN A 99 -6.82 -18.43 16.98
CA ASN A 99 -7.10 -17.40 17.98
C ASN A 99 -6.32 -16.12 17.69
N ILE A 100 -6.77 -15.01 18.27
CA ILE A 100 -6.24 -13.68 17.96
C ILE A 100 -4.81 -13.50 18.45
N ASP A 101 -4.44 -14.09 19.59
CA ASP A 101 -3.08 -13.96 20.13
C ASP A 101 -2.06 -14.61 19.20
N GLU A 102 -2.35 -15.81 18.69
CA GLU A 102 -1.52 -16.49 17.68
C GLU A 102 -1.45 -15.73 16.36
N ILE A 103 -2.58 -15.18 15.91
CA ILE A 103 -2.64 -14.37 14.69
C ILE A 103 -1.75 -13.12 14.83
N ILE A 104 -1.86 -12.40 15.94
CA ILE A 104 -1.06 -11.21 16.22
C ILE A 104 0.43 -11.57 16.38
N ALA A 105 0.74 -12.68 17.05
CA ALA A 105 2.10 -13.18 17.17
C ALA A 105 2.71 -13.48 15.79
N GLU A 106 1.96 -14.11 14.88
CA GLU A 106 2.42 -14.40 13.52
C GLU A 106 2.62 -13.13 12.69
N ILE A 107 1.74 -12.13 12.83
CA ILE A 107 1.92 -10.81 12.21
C ILE A 107 3.22 -10.16 12.69
N ASN A 108 3.45 -10.12 14.02
CA ASN A 108 4.63 -9.51 14.60
C ASN A 108 5.91 -10.26 14.24
N LYS A 109 5.86 -11.60 14.14
CA LYS A 109 6.98 -12.43 13.71
C LYS A 109 7.40 -12.15 12.26
N ARG A 110 6.44 -11.87 11.37
CA ARG A 110 6.71 -11.58 9.94
C ARG A 110 7.03 -10.12 9.66
N LYS A 111 6.81 -9.24 10.64
CA LYS A 111 7.04 -7.80 10.51
C LYS A 111 8.55 -7.52 10.43
N ASN A 112 9.02 -7.26 9.22
CA ASN A 112 10.42 -6.92 8.92
C ASN A 112 10.53 -5.55 8.23
N PHE A 113 9.56 -4.67 8.44
CA PHE A 113 9.52 -3.31 7.91
C PHE A 113 9.00 -2.32 8.95
N GLU A 114 9.49 -1.08 8.90
CA GLU A 114 9.10 -0.01 9.82
C GLU A 114 8.01 0.90 9.23
N TYR A 115 7.82 0.92 7.91
CA TYR A 115 6.82 1.79 7.28
C TYR A 115 6.04 1.10 6.18
N TYR A 116 4.75 1.44 6.08
CA TYR A 116 4.02 1.28 4.84
C TYR A 116 4.27 2.50 3.96
N SER A 117 4.79 2.26 2.75
CA SER A 117 4.96 3.28 1.71
C SER A 117 3.84 3.12 0.68
N ILE A 118 2.80 3.96 0.80
CA ILE A 118 1.54 3.77 0.09
C ILE A 118 1.42 4.82 -0.99
N ILE A 119 1.24 4.39 -2.25
CA ILE A 119 0.72 5.27 -3.30
C ILE A 119 -0.80 5.10 -3.38
N ALA A 120 -1.52 6.12 -2.93
CA ALA A 120 -2.97 6.19 -3.06
C ALA A 120 -3.32 6.98 -4.32
N ARG A 121 -4.34 6.50 -5.05
CA ARG A 121 -4.77 7.14 -6.29
C ARG A 121 -6.25 7.44 -6.32
N ASP A 122 -6.57 8.55 -6.94
CA ASP A 122 -7.92 8.95 -7.33
C ASP A 122 -7.96 9.10 -8.85
N GLU A 123 -8.86 8.36 -9.49
CA GLU A 123 -8.91 8.18 -10.94
C GLU A 123 -10.16 8.87 -11.49
N PHE A 124 -9.95 9.95 -12.25
CA PHE A 124 -10.98 10.67 -13.00
C PHE A 124 -10.82 10.40 -14.49
N LYS A 125 -11.86 10.73 -15.28
CA LYS A 125 -11.92 10.47 -16.73
C LYS A 125 -10.70 10.95 -17.53
N GLU A 126 -10.06 12.04 -17.12
CA GLU A 126 -8.94 12.66 -17.87
C GLU A 126 -7.70 12.89 -17.00
N LYS A 127 -7.74 12.45 -15.74
CA LYS A 127 -6.71 12.79 -14.75
C LYS A 127 -6.59 11.71 -13.69
N ILE A 128 -5.37 11.51 -13.23
CA ILE A 128 -5.09 10.68 -12.05
C ILE A 128 -4.36 11.55 -11.03
N SER A 129 -4.87 11.54 -9.80
CA SER A 129 -4.23 12.20 -8.66
C SER A 129 -3.60 11.14 -7.77
N TYR A 130 -2.39 11.41 -7.29
CA TYR A 130 -1.64 10.52 -6.44
C TYR A 130 -1.21 11.22 -5.15
N ASP A 131 -1.39 10.51 -4.03
CA ASP A 131 -0.79 10.84 -2.75
C ASP A 131 0.17 9.74 -2.34
N TRP A 132 1.37 10.13 -1.93
CA TRP A 132 2.37 9.21 -1.38
C TRP A 132 2.43 9.37 0.14
N PHE A 133 2.01 8.32 0.84
CA PHE A 133 2.08 8.22 2.29
C PHE A 133 3.29 7.38 2.73
N ILE A 134 3.91 7.80 3.84
CA ILE A 134 4.79 6.93 4.65
C ILE A 134 4.18 6.87 6.05
N ILE A 135 3.62 5.71 6.41
CA ILE A 135 2.93 5.50 7.69
C ILE A 135 3.71 4.48 8.54
N PRO A 136 4.10 4.83 9.78
CA PRO A 136 4.72 3.90 10.71
C PRO A 136 3.81 2.72 11.02
N VAL A 137 4.37 1.52 10.98
CA VAL A 137 3.66 0.23 11.23
C VAL A 137 3.09 0.07 12.64
N ASP A 138 3.50 0.90 13.58
CA ASP A 138 3.02 0.96 14.96
C ASP A 138 1.96 2.07 15.16
N TYR A 139 1.69 2.89 14.14
CA TYR A 139 0.62 3.88 14.18
C TYR A 139 -0.72 3.19 14.44
N SER A 140 -1.50 3.73 15.38
CA SER A 140 -2.68 3.08 15.94
C SER A 140 -3.67 2.61 14.87
N ALA A 141 -3.91 3.42 13.84
CA ALA A 141 -4.90 3.11 12.81
C ALA A 141 -4.54 1.86 11.98
N ILE A 142 -3.26 1.47 11.92
CA ILE A 142 -2.79 0.30 11.15
C ILE A 142 -2.17 -0.81 12.01
N ASN A 143 -2.13 -0.62 13.33
CA ASN A 143 -1.57 -1.57 14.28
C ASN A 143 -2.67 -2.50 14.84
N PRO A 144 -2.64 -3.82 14.55
CA PRO A 144 -3.66 -4.78 15.00
C PRO A 144 -3.85 -4.84 16.52
N LEU A 145 -2.83 -4.48 17.30
CA LEU A 145 -2.89 -4.44 18.77
C LEU A 145 -3.74 -3.28 19.32
N SER A 146 -4.07 -2.29 18.48
CA SER A 146 -4.85 -1.12 18.91
C SER A 146 -6.36 -1.39 18.95
N TYR A 147 -6.79 -2.59 18.55
CA TYR A 147 -8.18 -2.91 18.28
C TYR A 147 -8.66 -4.14 19.06
N ASN A 148 -9.97 -4.21 19.29
CA ASN A 148 -10.64 -5.38 19.83
C ASN A 148 -11.14 -6.28 18.70
N TRP A 149 -10.71 -7.54 18.72
CA TRP A 149 -11.07 -8.51 17.68
C TRP A 149 -12.28 -9.35 18.07
N THR A 150 -13.16 -9.59 17.10
CA THR A 150 -14.37 -10.41 17.26
C THR A 150 -14.52 -11.39 16.09
N PRO A 151 -15.10 -12.58 16.32
CA PRO A 151 -15.45 -13.49 15.23
C PRO A 151 -16.39 -12.84 14.22
N MET A 152 -16.08 -13.00 12.93
CA MET A 152 -16.97 -12.60 11.86
C MET A 152 -17.86 -13.81 11.49
N LEU A 153 -19.17 -13.70 11.72
CA LEU A 153 -20.13 -14.75 11.38
C LEU A 153 -20.74 -14.54 9.99
N GLY A 154 -20.91 -15.64 9.25
CA GLY A 154 -21.63 -15.61 7.97
C GLY A 154 -23.10 -15.32 8.17
N LYS A 155 -23.68 -14.48 7.29
CA LYS A 155 -25.06 -14.00 7.44
C LYS A 155 -26.09 -14.80 6.65
N ARG A 156 -25.67 -15.60 5.66
CA ARG A 156 -26.55 -16.26 4.68
C ARG A 156 -25.99 -17.59 4.18
N GLY A 157 -26.87 -18.44 3.66
CA GLY A 157 -26.52 -19.68 2.96
C GLY A 157 -25.83 -20.72 3.85
N LYS A 158 -24.98 -21.55 3.23
CA LYS A 158 -24.26 -22.65 3.91
C LYS A 158 -23.30 -22.22 5.03
N HIS A 159 -23.00 -20.93 5.13
CA HIS A 159 -22.10 -20.37 6.14
C HIS A 159 -22.83 -19.53 7.19
N LYS A 160 -24.17 -19.58 7.24
CA LYS A 160 -24.93 -18.84 8.24
C LYS A 160 -24.52 -19.29 9.64
N ASP A 161 -24.23 -18.34 10.51
CA ASP A 161 -23.84 -18.55 11.91
C ASP A 161 -22.51 -19.31 12.09
N VAL A 162 -21.78 -19.57 11.01
CA VAL A 162 -20.42 -20.12 11.02
C VAL A 162 -19.41 -18.99 11.00
N GLN A 163 -18.32 -19.13 11.75
CA GLN A 163 -17.20 -18.18 11.69
C GLN A 163 -16.53 -18.24 10.31
N ILE A 164 -16.53 -17.11 9.61
CA ILE A 164 -15.94 -16.94 8.28
C ILE A 164 -14.70 -16.04 8.30
N GLY A 165 -14.30 -15.57 9.49
CA GLY A 165 -13.18 -14.66 9.64
C GLY A 165 -13.10 -14.02 11.02
N TRP A 166 -12.32 -12.95 11.06
CA TRP A 166 -12.13 -12.06 12.20
C TRP A 166 -12.33 -10.61 11.75
N LYS A 167 -12.83 -9.76 12.64
CA LYS A 167 -12.95 -8.33 12.41
C LYS A 167 -12.67 -7.56 13.69
N THR A 168 -12.24 -6.32 13.56
CA THR A 168 -12.09 -5.43 14.70
C THR A 168 -13.35 -4.61 14.96
N ASP A 169 -13.35 -3.91 16.09
CA ASP A 169 -14.08 -2.65 16.25
C ASP A 169 -13.56 -1.56 15.30
N ILE A 170 -14.27 -0.42 15.27
CA ILE A 170 -13.92 0.75 14.47
C ILE A 170 -13.37 1.82 15.41
N ILE A 171 -12.16 2.31 15.12
CA ILE A 171 -11.50 3.39 15.85
C ILE A 171 -11.14 4.48 14.84
N ASP A 172 -11.61 5.71 15.06
CA ASP A 172 -11.41 6.85 14.16
C ASP A 172 -11.76 6.55 12.70
N GLY A 173 -12.81 5.77 12.48
CA GLY A 173 -13.27 5.35 11.14
C GLY A 173 -12.45 4.23 10.50
N SER A 174 -11.36 3.78 11.13
CA SER A 174 -10.50 2.71 10.66
C SER A 174 -10.86 1.37 11.31
N SER A 175 -10.61 0.27 10.61
CA SER A 175 -10.86 -1.10 11.10
C SER A 175 -10.01 -2.12 10.35
N MET A 176 -10.03 -3.37 10.81
CA MET A 176 -9.35 -4.48 10.17
C MET A 176 -10.26 -5.70 10.06
N SER A 177 -9.96 -6.54 9.07
CA SER A 177 -10.62 -7.82 8.92
C SER A 177 -9.70 -8.88 8.32
N ILE A 178 -9.99 -10.12 8.67
CA ILE A 178 -9.42 -11.31 8.04
C ILE A 178 -10.60 -12.15 7.61
N THR A 179 -10.74 -12.37 6.31
CA THR A 179 -11.74 -13.32 5.80
C THR A 179 -11.03 -14.63 5.47
N PHE A 180 -11.60 -15.78 5.85
CA PHE A 180 -10.97 -17.08 5.57
C PHE A 180 -10.98 -17.46 4.08
N SER A 181 -11.79 -16.79 3.26
CA SER A 181 -11.63 -16.83 1.81
C SER A 181 -10.37 -16.04 1.40
N MET A 182 -9.74 -16.41 0.28
CA MET A 182 -8.56 -15.69 -0.24
C MET A 182 -7.32 -15.74 0.67
N SER A 183 -6.97 -16.93 1.16
CA SER A 183 -5.73 -17.16 1.94
C SER A 183 -5.67 -16.41 3.28
N SER A 184 -6.80 -16.23 3.96
CA SER A 184 -6.87 -15.60 5.28
C SER A 184 -6.10 -14.28 5.32
N GLN A 185 -6.32 -13.42 4.31
CA GLN A 185 -5.56 -12.18 4.18
C GLN A 185 -6.08 -11.12 5.16
N LEU A 186 -5.14 -10.44 5.84
CA LEU A 186 -5.41 -9.24 6.61
C LEU A 186 -5.70 -8.06 5.66
N TRP A 187 -6.86 -7.46 5.85
CA TRP A 187 -7.30 -6.23 5.23
C TRP A 187 -7.36 -5.13 6.28
N ILE A 188 -6.73 -4.00 6.00
CA ILE A 188 -6.77 -2.80 6.84
C ILE A 188 -7.61 -1.76 6.09
N SER A 189 -8.76 -1.43 6.66
CA SER A 189 -9.68 -0.40 6.17
C SER A 189 -9.29 0.91 6.87
N LEU A 190 -8.63 1.81 6.15
CA LEU A 190 -8.01 2.98 6.74
C LEU A 190 -8.80 4.24 6.41
N PHE A 191 -9.25 4.95 7.44
CA PHE A 191 -9.80 6.29 7.31
C PHE A 191 -8.68 7.34 7.47
N ILE A 192 -8.55 8.22 6.48
CA ILE A 192 -7.47 9.21 6.41
C ILE A 192 -7.97 10.53 6.97
N THR A 193 -7.55 10.82 8.20
CA THR A 193 -7.82 12.10 8.88
C THR A 193 -6.95 13.22 8.31
N ASP A 194 -7.35 14.48 8.52
CA ASP A 194 -6.56 15.63 8.09
C ASP A 194 -5.19 15.68 8.76
N ALA A 195 -5.10 15.24 10.02
CA ALA A 195 -3.82 15.10 10.71
C ALA A 195 -2.91 14.10 9.98
N MET A 196 -3.45 12.93 9.58
CA MET A 196 -2.67 11.95 8.81
C MET A 196 -2.22 12.53 7.47
N LYS A 197 -3.07 13.29 6.77
CA LYS A 197 -2.69 13.98 5.53
C LYS A 197 -1.51 14.92 5.77
N GLN A 198 -1.56 15.72 6.83
CA GLN A 198 -0.51 16.67 7.17
C GLN A 198 0.83 16.00 7.52
N TYR A 199 0.78 14.93 8.33
CA TYR A 199 1.99 14.28 8.85
C TYR A 199 2.59 13.25 7.90
N PHE A 200 1.75 12.43 7.26
CA PHE A 200 2.21 11.23 6.54
C PHE A 200 2.24 11.38 5.03
N ILE A 201 1.57 12.39 4.44
CA ILE A 201 1.78 12.67 3.01
C ILE A 201 3.15 13.31 2.82
N VAL A 202 3.99 12.60 2.07
CA VAL A 202 5.34 13.00 1.74
C VAL A 202 5.37 13.78 0.42
N ALA A 203 4.53 13.38 -0.53
CA ALA A 203 4.37 14.03 -1.81
C ALA A 203 2.97 13.78 -2.39
N ASN A 204 2.55 14.65 -3.29
CA ASN A 204 1.38 14.42 -4.15
C ASN A 204 1.70 14.91 -5.56
N ASN A 205 0.95 14.40 -6.53
CA ASN A 205 1.03 14.85 -7.92
C ASN A 205 -0.28 14.56 -8.66
N GLN A 206 -0.60 15.37 -9.66
CA GLN A 206 -1.72 15.15 -10.57
C GLN A 206 -1.19 15.12 -12.00
N VAL A 207 -1.63 14.12 -12.75
CA VAL A 207 -1.28 13.91 -14.15
C VAL A 207 -2.52 13.81 -15.01
N LYS A 208 -2.38 14.09 -16.31
CA LYS A 208 -3.43 13.81 -17.28
C LYS A 208 -3.39 12.32 -17.62
N ASP A 209 -4.55 11.70 -17.73
CA ASP A 209 -4.70 10.34 -18.24
C ASP A 209 -4.58 10.36 -19.77
N LYS A 210 -3.35 10.52 -20.25
CA LYS A 210 -3.03 10.56 -21.68
C LYS A 210 -1.58 10.16 -21.90
N CYS A 211 -1.37 9.05 -22.63
CA CYS A 211 -0.06 8.70 -23.16
C CYS A 211 0.40 9.75 -24.19
N ILE A 212 1.62 10.26 -24.03
CA ILE A 212 2.20 11.31 -24.88
C ILE A 212 3.16 10.69 -25.91
N MET A 213 3.82 9.60 -25.55
CA MET A 213 4.86 8.96 -26.32
C MET A 213 4.74 7.44 -26.16
N ASP A 214 4.85 6.67 -27.23
CA ASP A 214 4.93 5.21 -27.13
C ASP A 214 6.38 4.69 -27.06
N TYR A 215 6.56 3.38 -26.88
CA TYR A 215 7.90 2.77 -26.78
C TYR A 215 8.70 2.85 -28.08
N VAL A 216 8.06 2.92 -29.25
CA VAL A 216 8.76 3.07 -30.54
C VAL A 216 9.34 4.49 -30.61
N GLN A 217 8.52 5.49 -30.32
CA GLN A 217 8.95 6.90 -30.29
C GLN A 217 10.05 7.14 -29.24
N LEU A 218 9.97 6.47 -28.08
CA LEU A 218 11.04 6.50 -27.09
C LEU A 218 12.34 5.89 -27.65
N SER A 219 12.27 4.70 -28.26
CA SER A 219 13.43 4.03 -28.85
C SER A 219 14.07 4.86 -29.96
N ASP A 220 13.26 5.47 -30.82
CA ASP A 220 13.73 6.35 -31.91
C ASP A 220 14.44 7.60 -31.37
N SER A 221 14.13 8.02 -30.14
CA SER A 221 14.80 9.15 -29.47
C SER A 221 16.18 8.78 -28.90
N TYR A 222 16.50 7.49 -28.79
CA TYR A 222 17.77 6.97 -28.26
C TYR A 222 18.32 5.79 -29.13
N PRO A 223 18.59 6.00 -30.44
CA PRO A 223 18.80 4.93 -31.40
C PRO A 223 20.16 4.18 -31.30
N GLY A 224 20.91 4.33 -30.20
CA GLY A 224 22.22 3.69 -30.01
C GLY A 224 22.59 3.36 -28.57
N ASP A 225 21.65 3.47 -27.62
CA ASP A 225 21.90 3.26 -26.19
C ASP A 225 21.54 1.83 -25.70
N LEU A 226 21.47 0.87 -26.63
CA LEU A 226 21.21 -0.56 -26.38
C LEU A 226 22.22 -1.46 -27.10
#